data_AF-A0A9D2S030-F1
#
_entry.id   AF-A0A9D2S030-F1
#
_cell.length_a   1.000
_cell.length_b   1.000
_cell.length_c   1.000
_cell.angle_alpha   90.00
_cell.angle_beta   90.00
_cell.angle_gamma   90.00
#
_symmetry.space_group_name_H-M   'P 1'
#
loop_
_entity.id
_entity.type
_entity.pdbx_description
1 polymer ?
#
loop_
_entity_poly.entity_id
_entity_poly.type
_entity_poly.pdbx_seq_one_letter_code
_entity_poly.pdbx_strand_id
1 'polypeptide(L)'
;EGRGSCTGCSQIFIAFDPYLFSSEQEVEEMLTRRIDRVHHAKPQREGDTVSYPGERTVATRAEHLSNGVEVDESVWNEVCALAQG
;
A
#
# COMPACT_ATOMS: atom_id res chain seq x y z
N GLU A 1 2.62 11.77 34.40
CA GLU A 1 1.98 10.99 33.33
C GLU A 1 2.89 11.07 32.11
N GLY A 2 3.37 9.94 31.58
CA GLY A 2 4.53 9.95 30.69
C GLY A 2 5.01 8.55 30.31
N ARG A 3 4.08 7.70 29.88
CA ARG A 3 4.42 6.38 29.31
C ARG A 3 3.72 6.28 27.96
N GLY A 4 4.50 6.38 26.89
CA GLY A 4 4.04 6.18 25.53
C GLY A 4 3.38 4.81 25.38
N SER A 5 2.30 4.77 24.60
CA SER A 5 1.36 3.64 24.50
C SER A 5 1.92 2.35 23.88
N CYS A 6 3.21 2.27 23.53
CA CYS A 6 3.74 1.22 22.65
C CYS A 6 5.07 0.58 23.09
N THR A 7 5.40 0.55 24.38
CA THR A 7 6.69 -0.05 24.85
C THR A 7 6.69 -1.58 24.90
N GLY A 8 5.84 -2.27 24.13
CA GLY A 8 5.69 -3.73 24.14
C GLY A 8 5.49 -4.37 22.77
N CYS A 9 5.72 -3.65 21.67
CA CYS A 9 5.58 -4.21 20.33
C CYS A 9 6.79 -5.11 20.00
N SER A 10 6.52 -6.34 19.58
CA SER A 10 7.49 -7.20 18.89
C SER A 10 7.13 -7.23 17.41
N GLN A 11 8.08 -6.92 16.53
CA GLN A 11 7.90 -6.95 15.08
C GLN A 11 8.85 -7.98 14.48
N ILE A 12 8.33 -8.81 13.59
CA ILE A 12 9.09 -9.83 12.86
C ILE A 12 9.07 -9.46 11.39
N PHE A 13 10.26 -9.46 10.77
CA PHE A 13 10.45 -9.24 9.35
C PHE A 13 11.01 -10.52 8.73
N ILE A 14 10.43 -10.92 7.60
CA ILE A 14 10.88 -12.07 6.82
C ILE A 14 11.11 -11.58 5.40
N ALA A 15 12.28 -11.88 4.85
CA ALA A 15 12.64 -11.58 3.47
C ALA A 15 12.96 -12.89 2.74
N PHE A 16 12.45 -13.00 1.52
CA PHE A 16 12.74 -14.11 0.61
C PHE A 16 13.32 -13.52 -0.66
N ASP A 17 14.37 -14.15 -1.19
CA ASP A 17 14.82 -13.89 -2.55
C ASP A 17 14.01 -14.79 -3.50
N PRO A 18 13.11 -14.21 -4.33
CA PRO A 18 12.23 -15.00 -5.19
C PRO A 18 12.98 -15.65 -6.36
N TYR A 19 14.23 -15.25 -6.62
CA TYR A 19 15.01 -15.71 -7.77
C TYR A 19 15.96 -16.87 -7.45
N LEU A 20 15.97 -17.35 -6.20
CA LEU A 20 16.82 -18.49 -5.78
C LEU A 20 16.52 -19.78 -6.55
N PHE A 21 15.29 -19.97 -7.02
CA PHE A 21 14.82 -21.22 -7.64
C PHE A 21 14.19 -21.02 -9.03
N SER A 22 14.18 -19.81 -9.57
CA SER A 22 13.55 -19.49 -10.85
C SER A 22 14.22 -18.27 -11.47
N SER A 23 14.21 -18.18 -12.80
CA SER A 23 14.71 -16.99 -13.50
C SER A 23 13.79 -15.78 -13.27
N GLU A 24 14.33 -14.57 -13.42
CA GLU A 24 13.54 -13.33 -13.33
C GLU A 24 12.35 -13.34 -14.31
N GLN A 25 12.55 -13.86 -15.52
CA GLN A 25 11.50 -13.96 -16.55
C GLN A 25 10.36 -14.89 -16.12
N GLU A 26 10.67 -16.07 -15.57
CA GLU A 26 9.65 -17.01 -15.09
C GLU A 26 8.84 -16.43 -13.93
N VAL A 27 9.51 -15.72 -13.01
CA VAL A 27 8.87 -15.05 -11.87
C VAL A 27 7.95 -13.93 -12.37
N GLU A 28 8.42 -13.09 -13.28
CA GLU A 28 7.63 -12.00 -13.86
C GLU A 28 6.40 -12.55 -14.60
N GLU A 29 6.57 -13.55 -15.48
CA GLU A 29 5.45 -14.17 -16.20
C GLU A 29 4.43 -14.82 -15.25
N MET A 30 4.89 -15.41 -14.14
CA MET A 30 3.99 -15.96 -13.13
C MET A 30 3.19 -14.83 -12.45
N LEU A 31 3.84 -13.70 -12.13
CA LEU A 31 3.20 -12.55 -11.51
C LEU A 31 2.17 -11.91 -12.44
N THR A 32 2.54 -11.64 -13.71
CA THR A 32 1.63 -11.08 -14.72
C THR A 32 0.38 -11.95 -14.87
N ARG A 33 0.55 -13.27 -15.02
CA ARG A 33 -0.58 -14.21 -15.14
C ARG A 33 -1.53 -14.17 -13.93
N ARG A 34 -1.01 -13.94 -12.73
CA ARG A 34 -1.83 -13.81 -11.51
C ARG A 34 -2.59 -12.48 -11.49
N ILE A 35 -1.93 -11.38 -11.87
CA ILE A 35 -2.56 -10.06 -11.98
C ILE A 35 -3.70 -10.11 -12.99
N ASP A 36 -3.44 -10.65 -14.18
CA ASP A 36 -4.46 -10.79 -15.23
C ASP A 36 -5.66 -11.58 -14.72
N ARG A 37 -5.43 -12.70 -14.02
CA ARG A 37 -6.50 -13.50 -13.44
C ARG A 37 -7.35 -12.72 -12.43
N VAL A 38 -6.73 -11.85 -11.62
CA VAL A 38 -7.44 -11.01 -10.66
C VAL A 38 -8.31 -10.00 -11.40
N HIS A 39 -7.78 -9.32 -12.41
CA HIS A 39 -8.51 -8.32 -13.18
C HIS A 39 -9.68 -8.90 -13.99
N HIS A 40 -9.57 -10.15 -14.43
CA HIS A 40 -10.65 -10.87 -15.13
C HIS A 40 -11.64 -11.58 -14.20
N ALA A 41 -11.46 -11.50 -12.88
CA ALA A 41 -12.38 -12.10 -11.94
C ALA A 41 -13.74 -11.39 -11.96
N LYS A 42 -14.82 -12.14 -11.78
CA LYS A 42 -16.17 -11.57 -11.72
C LYS A 42 -16.30 -10.67 -10.48
N PRO A 43 -16.62 -9.38 -10.64
CA PRO A 43 -16.88 -8.49 -9.51
C PRO A 43 -18.10 -8.96 -8.70
N GLN A 44 -18.09 -8.70 -7.40
CA GLN A 44 -19.21 -9.03 -6.53
C GLN A 44 -20.44 -8.14 -6.80
N ARG A 45 -20.21 -6.89 -7.22
CA ARG A 45 -21.25 -5.91 -7.55
C ARG A 45 -21.04 -5.40 -8.97
N GLU A 46 -22.14 -5.08 -9.64
CA GLU A 46 -22.11 -4.51 -10.98
C GLU A 46 -21.47 -3.12 -10.95
N GLY A 47 -20.46 -2.90 -11.81
CA GLY A 47 -19.69 -1.64 -11.86
C GLY A 47 -18.41 -1.60 -11.01
N ASP A 48 -18.19 -2.57 -10.13
CA ASP A 48 -16.95 -2.64 -9.33
C ASP A 48 -15.79 -3.25 -10.15
N THR A 49 -14.55 -2.82 -9.87
CA THR A 49 -13.34 -3.46 -10.39
C THR A 49 -12.70 -4.36 -9.33
N VAL A 50 -12.13 -5.48 -9.77
CA VAL A 50 -11.37 -6.37 -8.88
C VAL A 50 -9.90 -5.98 -8.96
N SER A 51 -9.31 -5.59 -7.82
CA SER A 51 -7.91 -5.16 -7.72
C SER A 51 -7.07 -6.13 -6.89
N TYR A 52 -5.76 -6.21 -7.16
CA TYR A 52 -4.84 -6.96 -6.31
C TYR A 52 -4.38 -6.12 -5.08
N PRO A 53 -3.88 -6.76 -4.01
CA PRO A 53 -3.40 -6.04 -2.83
C PRO A 53 -2.31 -5.02 -3.18
N GLY A 54 -2.52 -3.75 -2.80
CA GLY A 54 -1.58 -2.65 -3.04
C GLY A 54 -1.78 -1.89 -4.35
N GLU A 55 -2.56 -2.40 -5.31
CA GLU A 55 -2.82 -1.71 -6.59
C GLU A 55 -3.43 -0.31 -6.40
N ARG A 56 -4.46 -0.21 -5.55
CA ARG A 56 -5.08 1.07 -5.19
C ARG A 56 -4.09 2.01 -4.51
N THR A 57 -3.22 1.48 -3.65
CA THR A 57 -2.19 2.28 -2.96
C THR A 57 -1.20 2.88 -3.96
N VAL A 58 -0.83 2.15 -5.00
CA VAL A 58 0.03 2.67 -6.08
C VAL A 58 -0.68 3.80 -6.83
N ALA A 59 -1.96 3.62 -7.17
CA ALA A 59 -2.75 4.65 -7.84
C ALA A 59 -2.88 5.93 -6.98
N THR A 60 -3.31 5.80 -5.73
CA THR A 60 -3.42 6.92 -4.78
C THR A 60 -2.07 7.59 -4.55
N ARG A 61 -0.96 6.84 -4.50
CA ARG A 61 0.37 7.43 -4.38
C ARG A 61 0.74 8.25 -5.61
N ALA A 62 0.44 7.78 -6.82
CA ALA A 62 0.70 8.53 -8.05
C ALA A 62 -0.11 9.84 -8.09
N GLU A 63 -1.39 9.77 -7.70
CA GLU A 63 -2.26 10.94 -7.58
C GLU A 63 -1.75 11.94 -6.54
N HIS A 64 -1.39 11.47 -5.35
CA HIS A 64 -0.87 12.34 -4.29
C HIS A 64 0.46 12.98 -4.67
N LEU A 65 1.31 12.28 -5.43
CA LEU A 65 2.56 12.84 -5.94
C LEU A 65 2.32 13.94 -6.98
N SER A 66 1.27 13.83 -7.80
CA SER A 66 0.96 14.83 -8.82
C SER A 66 0.14 16.01 -8.29
N ASN A 67 -0.78 15.76 -7.37
CA ASN A 67 -1.81 16.72 -6.95
C ASN A 67 -1.64 17.20 -5.51
N GLY A 68 -0.70 16.62 -4.76
CA GLY A 68 -0.56 16.81 -3.31
C GLY A 68 -1.35 15.76 -2.53
N VAL A 69 -0.93 15.53 -1.28
CA VAL A 69 -1.62 14.63 -0.35
C VAL A 69 -2.82 15.37 0.23
N GLU A 70 -4.01 14.82 0.06
CA GLU A 70 -5.21 15.33 0.72
C GLU A 70 -5.11 15.08 2.24
N VAL A 71 -5.33 16.13 3.03
CA VAL A 71 -5.31 16.08 4.49
C VAL A 71 -6.55 16.76 5.05
N ASP A 72 -7.05 16.25 6.17
CA ASP A 72 -8.12 16.89 6.89
C ASP A 72 -7.64 18.21 7.51
N GLU A 73 -8.45 19.27 7.39
CA GLU A 73 -8.11 20.61 7.89
C GLU A 73 -7.84 20.64 9.39
N SER A 74 -8.56 19.85 10.20
CA SER A 74 -8.32 19.81 11.64
C SER A 74 -6.93 19.24 11.95
N VAL A 75 -6.54 18.17 11.25
CA VAL A 75 -5.21 17.56 11.37
C VAL A 75 -4.13 18.51 10.89
N TRP A 76 -4.35 19.22 9.78
CA TRP A 76 -3.38 20.18 9.26
C TRP A 76 -3.13 21.32 10.26
N ASN A 77 -4.19 21.86 10.85
CA ASN A 77 -4.08 22.90 11.88
C ASN A 77 -3.31 22.42 13.13
N GLU A 78 -3.54 21.18 13.57
CA GLU A 78 -2.77 20.58 14.66
C GLU A 78 -1.27 20.47 14.32
N VAL A 79 -0.94 20.00 13.11
CA VAL A 79 0.45 19.91 12.63
C VAL A 79 1.10 21.29 12.59
N CYS A 80 0.41 22.31 12.08
CA CYS A 80 0.90 23.68 12.04
C CYS A 80 1.14 24.26 13.45
N ALA A 81 0.26 23.99 14.41
CA ALA A 81 0.43 24.43 15.79
C ALA A 81 1.64 23.75 16.45
N LEU A 82 1.84 22.44 16.21
CA LEU A 82 3.02 21.71 16.69
C LEU A 82 4.32 22.24 16.07
N ALA A 83 4.30 22.67 14.80
CA ALA A 83 5.47 23.19 14.12
C ALA A 83 5.91 24.60 14.59
N GLN A 84 5.05 25.32 15.30
CA GLN A 84 5.34 26.64 15.86
C GLN A 84 5.98 26.57 17.26
N GLY A 85 6.07 25.37 17.85
CA GLY A 85 6.63 25.10 19.18
C GLY A 85 8.11 24.75 19.16
#